data_AF-A0A081P2P8-F1
#
_entry.id   AF-A0A081P2P8-F1
#
_cell.length_a   1.000
_cell.length_b   1.000
_cell.length_c   1.000
_cell.angle_alpha   90.00
_cell.angle_beta   90.00
_cell.angle_gamma   90.00
#
_symmetry.space_group_name_H-M   'P 1'
#
loop_
_entity.id
_entity.type
_entity.pdbx_description
1 polymer ?
#
loop_
_entity_poly.entity_id
_entity_poly.type
_entity_poly.pdbx_seq_one_letter_code
_entity_poly.pdbx_strand_id
1 'polypeptide(L)' 'MAKSDELVKYVTERFVRYIEMPKEVRRQVRADRREGKEPWQYRWFGMLPVAIGMWTKPLREGARRLGRSLGKRAER' A
#
# COMPACT_ATOMS: atom_id res chain seq x y z
N MET A 1 29.24 14.11 -33.06
CA MET A 1 28.38 15.03 -32.27
C MET A 1 26.94 14.54 -32.14
N ALA A 2 26.27 14.10 -33.22
CA ALA A 2 24.82 13.80 -33.25
C ALA A 2 24.29 12.80 -32.18
N LYS A 3 25.10 11.82 -31.76
CA LYS A 3 24.67 10.78 -30.81
C LYS A 3 24.44 11.29 -29.38
N SER A 4 25.12 12.39 -29.01
CA SER A 4 25.01 12.97 -27.66
C SER A 4 23.70 13.76 -27.52
N ASP A 5 23.34 14.55 -28.54
CA ASP A 5 22.08 15.31 -28.55
C ASP A 5 20.85 14.41 -28.54
N GLU A 6 20.93 13.28 -29.24
CA GLU A 6 19.85 12.29 -29.29
C GLU A 6 19.61 11.61 -27.92
N LEU A 7 20.69 11.34 -27.19
CA LEU A 7 20.62 10.82 -25.82
C LEU A 7 20.04 11.85 -24.85
N VAL A 8 20.50 13.10 -24.94
CA VAL A 8 19.98 14.21 -24.12
C VAL A 8 18.49 14.38 -24.37
N LYS A 9 18.05 14.37 -25.63
CA LYS A 9 16.63 14.44 -26.00
C LYS A 9 15.81 13.30 -25.41
N TYR A 10 16.28 12.06 -25.54
CA TYR A 10 15.57 10.90 -24.98
C TYR A 10 15.43 10.97 -23.45
N VAL A 11 16.50 11.31 -22.75
CA VAL A 11 16.49 11.44 -21.29
C VAL A 11 15.52 12.53 -20.85
N THR A 12 15.54 13.67 -21.54
CA THR A 12 14.68 14.82 -21.24
C THR A 12 13.21 14.49 -21.49
N GLU A 13 12.88 13.82 -22.60
CA GLU A 13 11.51 13.39 -22.88
C GLU A 13 10.96 12.42 -21.82
N ARG A 14 11.78 11.49 -21.32
CA ARG A 14 11.38 10.58 -20.25
C ARG A 14 11.23 11.29 -18.91
N PHE A 15 12.10 12.26 -18.64
CA PHE A 15 12.10 13.04 -17.41
C PHE A 15 10.90 14.00 -17.33
N VAL A 16 10.61 14.74 -18.41
CA VAL A 16 9.44 15.63 -18.49
C VAL A 16 8.15 14.85 -18.30
N ARG A 17 7.99 13.72 -18.99
CA ARG A 17 6.82 12.82 -18.80
C ARG A 17 6.68 12.31 -17.37
N TYR A 18 7.80 12.15 -16.64
CA TYR A 18 7.78 11.67 -15.25
C TYR A 18 7.50 12.77 -14.23
N ILE A 19 7.98 14.00 -14.48
CA ILE A 19 7.70 15.18 -13.64
C ILE A 19 6.25 15.64 -13.81
N GLU A 20 5.75 15.65 -15.05
CA GLU A 20 4.36 16.00 -15.33
C GLU A 20 3.38 14.97 -14.79
N MET A 21 3.81 13.73 -14.51
CA MET A 21 2.98 12.68 -13.95
C MET A 21 2.57 13.06 -12.50
N PRO A 22 1.31 13.48 -12.27
CA PRO A 22 0.90 14.05 -11.00
C PRO A 22 0.88 12.98 -9.90
N LYS A 23 0.94 13.43 -8.63
CA LYS A 23 0.85 12.57 -7.43
C LYS A 23 -0.36 11.62 -7.48
N GLU A 24 -1.43 12.02 -8.16
CA GLU A 24 -2.63 11.22 -8.44
C GLU A 24 -2.33 9.89 -9.14
N VAL A 25 -1.44 9.85 -10.14
CA VAL A 25 -1.12 8.61 -10.86
C VAL A 25 -0.29 7.67 -9.98
N ARG A 26 0.56 8.21 -9.09
CA ARG A 26 1.25 7.38 -8.08
C ARG A 26 0.28 6.73 -7.10
N ARG A 27 -0.83 7.40 -6.79
CA ARG A 27 -1.87 6.87 -5.92
C ARG A 27 -2.73 5.84 -6.65
N GLN A 28 -3.09 6.09 -7.91
CA GLN A 28 -3.81 5.15 -8.78
C GLN A 28 -2.97 3.90 -9.05
N VAL A 29 -1.70 4.00 -9.45
CA VAL A 29 -0.82 2.83 -9.65
C VAL A 29 -0.65 1.99 -8.38
N ARG A 30 -0.70 2.61 -7.20
CA ARG A 30 -0.70 1.89 -5.92
C ARG A 30 -2.06 1.24 -5.61
N ALA A 31 -3.17 1.89 -5.98
CA ALA A 31 -4.51 1.34 -5.86
C ALA A 31 -4.73 0.18 -6.84
N ASP A 32 -4.39 0.36 -8.12
CA ASP A 32 -4.47 -0.66 -9.17
C ASP A 32 -3.55 -1.85 -8.87
N ARG A 33 -2.34 -1.62 -8.33
CA ARG A 33 -1.48 -2.72 -7.84
C ARG A 33 -2.07 -3.44 -6.63
N ARG A 34 -2.91 -2.79 -5.82
CA ARG A 34 -3.61 -3.44 -4.70
C ARG A 34 -4.84 -4.19 -5.17
N GLU A 35 -5.51 -3.71 -6.21
CA GLU A 35 -6.70 -4.35 -6.79
C GLU A 35 -6.36 -5.54 -7.68
N GLY A 36 -5.30 -5.45 -8.48
CA GLY A 36 -4.93 -6.49 -9.44
C GLY A 36 -3.93 -7.53 -8.95
N LYS A 37 -3.37 -7.39 -7.75
CA LYS A 37 -2.42 -8.38 -7.20
C LYS A 37 -3.05 -9.11 -6.04
N GLU A 38 -3.23 -10.41 -6.21
CA GLU A 38 -3.42 -11.30 -5.06
C GLU A 38 -2.26 -11.07 -4.08
N PRO A 39 -2.55 -10.70 -2.82
CA PRO A 39 -1.51 -10.56 -1.82
C PRO A 39 -0.71 -11.85 -1.74
N TRP A 40 0.62 -11.75 -1.61
CA TRP A 40 1.50 -12.91 -1.61
C TRP A 40 1.07 -13.98 -0.60
N GLN A 41 0.44 -13.56 0.50
CA GLN A 41 -0.11 -14.47 1.50
C GLN A 41 -1.19 -15.38 0.92
N TYR A 42 -2.06 -14.88 0.05
CA TYR A 42 -3.05 -15.72 -0.64
C TYR A 42 -2.39 -16.64 -1.65
N ARG A 43 -1.33 -16.19 -2.32
CA ARG A 43 -0.58 -17.02 -3.26
C ARG A 43 0.12 -18.21 -2.58
N TRP A 44 0.57 -18.06 -1.34
CA TRP A 44 1.30 -19.11 -0.60
C TRP A 44 0.44 -19.88 0.40
N PHE A 45 -0.60 -19.27 0.95
CA PHE A 45 -1.40 -19.84 2.05
C PHE A 45 -2.90 -19.88 1.75
N GLY A 46 -3.33 -19.46 0.55
CA GLY A 46 -4.75 -19.39 0.21
C GLY A 46 -5.54 -18.58 1.23
N MET A 47 -6.66 -19.13 1.68
CA MET A 47 -7.56 -18.48 2.66
C MET A 47 -7.12 -18.65 4.12
N LEU A 48 -5.99 -19.31 4.40
CA LEU A 48 -5.55 -19.59 5.77
C LEU A 48 -5.38 -18.34 6.65
N PRO A 49 -4.78 -17.22 6.17
CA PRO A 49 -4.66 -16.01 6.98
C PRO A 49 -6.01 -15.39 7.35
N VAL A 50 -7.02 -15.57 6.49
CA VAL A 50 -8.40 -15.12 6.74
C VAL A 50 -9.02 -15.93 7.87
N ALA A 51 -8.90 -17.27 7.81
CA ALA A 51 -9.43 -18.16 8.83
C ALA A 51 -8.78 -17.90 10.21
N ILE A 52 -7.44 -17.77 10.27
CA ILE A 52 -6.72 -17.42 11.50
C ILE A 52 -7.13 -16.04 12.02
N GLY A 53 -7.28 -15.07 11.12
CA GLY A 53 -7.78 -13.75 11.47
C GLY A 53 -9.17 -13.80 12.10
N MET A 54 -10.09 -14.61 11.56
CA MET A 54 -11.42 -14.77 12.11
C MET A 54 -11.42 -15.44 13.48
N TRP A 55 -10.56 -16.45 13.69
CA TRP A 55 -10.43 -17.12 14.99
C TRP A 55 -9.82 -16.20 16.07
N THR A 56 -8.88 -15.34 15.70
CA THR A 56 -8.19 -14.42 16.63
C THR A 56 -8.90 -13.08 16.86
N LYS A 57 -9.94 -12.75 16.07
CA LYS A 57 -10.79 -11.56 16.26
C LYS A 57 -11.35 -11.39 17.68
N PRO A 58 -12.02 -12.39 18.30
CA PRO A 58 -12.59 -12.23 19.65
C PRO A 58 -11.53 -11.90 20.70
N LEU A 59 -10.34 -12.49 20.59
CA LEU A 59 -9.21 -12.22 21.49
C LEU A 59 -8.71 -10.77 21.36
N ARG A 60 -8.56 -10.29 20.12
CA ARG A 60 -8.15 -8.90 19.84
C ARG A 60 -9.21 -7.89 20.27
N GLU A 61 -10.49 -8.27 20.22
CA GLU A 61 -11.60 -7.40 20.57
C GLU A 61 -11.73 -7.19 22.08
N GLY A 62 -11.48 -8.24 22.88
CA GLY A 62 -11.34 -8.14 24.33
C GLY A 62 -10.18 -7.24 24.76
N ALA A 63 -9.00 -7.44 24.16
CA ALA A 63 -7.82 -6.60 24.42
C ALA A 63 -8.04 -5.12 24.05
N ARG A 64 -8.72 -4.84 22.92
CA ARG A 64 -9.08 -3.47 22.53
C ARG A 64 -10.10 -2.82 23.46
N ARG A 65 -11.06 -3.59 23.99
CA ARG A 65 -12.03 -3.08 24.97
C ARG A 65 -11.34 -2.66 26.27
N LEU A 66 -10.38 -3.45 26.73
CA LEU A 66 -9.54 -3.13 27.90
C LEU A 66 -8.64 -1.91 27.65
N GLY A 67 -8.00 -1.81 26.48
CA GLY A 67 -7.20 -0.63 26.15
C GLY A 67 -8.02 0.67 26.10
N ARG A 68 -9.25 0.61 25.59
CA ARG A 68 -10.17 1.77 25.56
C ARG A 68 -10.72 2.15 26.94
N SER A 69 -10.91 1.19 27.84
CA SER A 69 -11.37 1.48 29.21
C SER A 69 -10.27 2.11 30.05
N LEU A 70 -9.00 1.76 29.79
CA LEU A 70 -7.85 2.41 30.42
C LEU A 70 -7.64 3.84 29.91
N GLY A 71 -7.77 4.08 28.60
CA GLY A 71 -7.66 5.41 28.02
C GLY A 71 -8.74 6.39 28.52
N LYS A 72 -9.99 5.94 28.70
CA LYS A 72 -11.09 6.78 29.23
C LYS A 72 -10.94 7.18 30.69
N ARG A 73 -9.99 6.59 31.44
CA ARG A 73 -9.73 6.93 32.84
C ARG A 73 -8.66 8.01 33.01
N ALA A 74 -7.91 8.32 31.96
CA ALA A 74 -6.88 9.37 31.96
C ALA A 74 -7.41 10.75 31.54
N GLU A 75 -8.65 10.84 31.05
CA GLU A 75 -9.31 12.08 30.62
C GLU A 75 -10.35 12.62 31.63
N ARG A 76 -10.38 12.11 32.87
CA ARG A 76 -11.23 12.64 33.96
C ARG A 76 -10.41 13.24 35.08
#